data_AF-A0A2V7AR77-F1
#
_entry.id   AF-A0A2V7AR77-F1
#
_cell.length_a   1.000
_cell.length_b   1.000
_cell.length_c   1.000
_cell.angle_alpha   90.00
_cell.angle_beta   90.00
_cell.angle_gamma   90.00
#
_symmetry.space_group_name_H-M   'P 1'
#
loop_
_entity.id
_entity.type
_entity.pdbx_description
1 polymer ?
#
loop_
_entity_poly.entity_id
_entity_poly.type
_entity_poly.pdbx_seq_one_letter_code
_entity_poly.pdbx_strand_id
1 'polypeptide(L)'
;MAEAIKRAGPPKATDLKGEEFTWTVPLSEPPTRDWSRLFSEPAETTVLCHPRKVGMMHQALVFKCEEANLPVWIQHIDKWIAGANQALADHEQREKQKKTEQLRQDEERKRRIDSANEKFKRL
;
A
#
# COMPACT_ATOMS: atom_id res chain seq x y z
N MET A 1 1.31 11.90 -5.84
CA MET A 1 0.43 10.81 -5.36
C MET A 1 1.07 9.54 -5.86
N ALA A 2 1.33 8.56 -5.01
CA ALA A 2 1.76 7.25 -5.49
C ALA A 2 0.57 6.61 -6.21
N GLU A 3 0.73 6.21 -7.47
CA GLU A 3 -0.33 5.54 -8.21
C GLU A 3 -0.63 4.17 -7.58
N ALA A 4 -1.91 3.77 -7.63
CA ALA A 4 -2.32 2.48 -7.10
C ALA A 4 -1.65 1.35 -7.90
N ILE A 5 -0.93 0.47 -7.21
CA ILE A 5 -0.23 -0.64 -7.84
C ILE A 5 -1.25 -1.66 -8.37
N LYS A 6 -1.08 -2.12 -9.61
CA LYS A 6 -1.93 -3.14 -10.24
C LYS A 6 -1.06 -4.23 -10.87
N ARG A 7 -1.65 -5.37 -11.22
CA ARG A 7 -0.99 -6.31 -12.13
C ARG A 7 -0.89 -5.68 -13.53
N ALA A 8 0.29 -5.72 -14.13
CA ALA A 8 0.55 -5.20 -15.48
C ALA A 8 0.32 -6.26 -16.57
N GLY A 9 0.09 -7.52 -16.20
CA GLY A 9 -0.09 -8.61 -17.15
C GLY A 9 -0.40 -9.95 -16.49
N PRO A 10 -0.52 -11.01 -17.30
CA PRO A 10 -0.76 -12.37 -16.79
C PRO A 10 0.46 -12.91 -16.03
N PRO A 11 0.26 -13.85 -15.08
CA PRO A 11 1.36 -14.59 -14.47
C PRO A 11 2.15 -15.36 -15.53
N LYS A 12 3.47 -15.43 -15.37
CA LYS A 12 4.38 -16.19 -16.23
C LYS A 12 5.14 -17.21 -15.38
N ALA A 13 5.21 -18.45 -15.83
CA ALA A 13 6.08 -19.45 -15.23
C ALA A 13 7.54 -19.12 -15.61
N THR A 14 8.43 -19.10 -14.62
CA THR A 14 9.85 -18.76 -14.80
C THR A 14 10.80 -19.89 -14.40
N ASP A 15 10.32 -20.86 -13.62
CA ASP A 15 11.09 -22.05 -13.20
C ASP A 15 10.12 -23.19 -12.83
N LEU A 16 10.59 -24.44 -12.89
CA LEU A 16 9.83 -25.64 -12.49
C LEU A 16 10.74 -26.57 -11.67
N LYS A 17 10.31 -26.93 -10.46
CA LYS A 17 11.01 -27.90 -9.59
C LYS A 17 10.03 -28.95 -9.08
N GLY A 18 10.12 -30.15 -9.64
CA GLY A 18 9.11 -31.18 -9.42
C GLY A 18 7.78 -30.75 -10.04
N GLU A 19 6.74 -30.66 -9.23
CA GLU A 19 5.39 -30.20 -9.63
C GLU A 19 5.14 -28.72 -9.28
N GLU A 20 6.11 -28.06 -8.64
CA GLU A 20 5.97 -26.67 -8.18
C GLU A 20 6.58 -25.69 -9.19
N PHE A 21 5.74 -24.81 -9.74
CA PHE A 21 6.16 -23.74 -10.64
C PHE A 21 6.52 -22.49 -9.84
N THR A 22 7.57 -21.79 -10.28
CA THR A 22 7.80 -20.41 -9.87
C THR A 22 7.04 -19.49 -10.83
N TRP A 23 6.09 -18.74 -10.28
CA TRP A 23 5.28 -17.77 -11.01
C TRP A 23 5.78 -16.36 -10.76
N THR A 24 5.81 -15.56 -11.83
CA THR A 24 6.12 -14.14 -11.78
C THR A 24 4.93 -13.34 -12.30
N VAL A 25 4.46 -12.39 -11.50
CA VAL A 25 3.35 -11.50 -11.82
C VAL A 25 3.89 -10.08 -11.94
N PRO A 26 3.92 -9.50 -13.15
CA PRO A 26 4.41 -8.14 -13.33
C PRO A 26 3.43 -7.13 -12.72
N LEU A 27 3.96 -6.08 -12.10
CA LEU A 27 3.20 -4.98 -11.51
C LEU A 27 3.29 -3.72 -12.40
N SER A 28 2.34 -2.81 -12.25
CA SER A 28 2.34 -1.52 -12.95
C SER A 28 3.44 -0.59 -12.46
N GLU A 29 3.79 -0.70 -11.18
CA GLU A 29 4.76 0.15 -10.48
C GLU A 29 5.58 -0.69 -9.49
N PRO A 30 6.84 -0.31 -9.19
CA PRO A 30 7.63 -0.98 -8.17
C PRO A 30 7.04 -0.77 -6.77
N PRO A 31 6.88 -1.83 -5.95
CA PRO A 31 6.42 -1.70 -4.57
C PRO A 31 7.31 -0.79 -3.74
N THR A 32 6.72 0.21 -3.08
CA THR A 32 7.41 0.99 -2.05
C THR A 32 7.50 0.19 -0.75
N ARG A 33 8.42 0.57 0.14
CA ARG A 33 8.59 -0.13 1.44
C ARG A 33 7.30 -0.19 2.26
N ASP A 34 6.54 0.90 2.29
CA ASP A 34 5.27 0.95 3.03
C ASP A 34 4.20 0.07 2.37
N TRP A 35 4.12 0.07 1.03
CA TRP A 35 3.23 -0.84 0.30
C TRP A 35 3.57 -2.31 0.57
N SER A 36 4.86 -2.68 0.48
CA SER A 36 5.33 -4.05 0.69
C SER A 36 4.99 -4.56 2.09
N ARG A 37 5.06 -3.67 3.09
CA ARG A 37 4.67 -3.99 4.46
C ARG A 37 3.17 -4.30 4.55
N LEU A 38 2.32 -3.42 4.01
CA LEU A 38 0.87 -3.58 4.03
C LEU A 38 0.40 -4.81 3.24
N PHE A 39 1.03 -5.11 2.10
CA PHE A 39 0.77 -6.32 1.34
C PHE A 39 1.13 -7.59 2.12
N SER A 40 2.21 -7.54 2.91
CA SER A 40 2.70 -8.70 3.69
C SER A 40 1.90 -8.95 4.97
N GLU A 41 1.06 -7.99 5.39
CA GLU A 41 0.23 -8.02 6.60
C GLU A 41 -1.27 -7.85 6.26
N PRO A 42 -1.88 -8.71 5.40
CA PRO A 42 -3.29 -8.57 5.06
C PRO A 42 -4.18 -9.02 6.22
N ALA A 43 -5.42 -8.51 6.22
CA ALA A 43 -6.43 -8.87 7.20
C ALA A 43 -6.86 -10.35 7.12
N GLU A 44 -6.71 -10.98 5.95
CA GLU A 44 -7.10 -12.38 5.71
C GLU A 44 -5.97 -13.16 5.02
N THR A 45 -5.58 -14.29 5.63
CA THR A 45 -4.68 -15.28 5.05
C THR A 45 -5.33 -16.66 5.07
N THR A 46 -4.91 -17.53 4.15
CA THR A 46 -5.32 -18.94 4.16
C THR A 46 -4.09 -19.82 4.33
N VAL A 47 -4.29 -21.08 4.74
CA VAL A 47 -3.18 -22.05 4.89
C VAL A 47 -2.47 -22.30 3.55
N LEU A 48 -3.23 -22.23 2.45
CA LEU A 48 -2.74 -22.47 1.09
C LEU A 48 -2.02 -21.23 0.53
N CYS A 49 -2.63 -20.05 0.64
CA CYS A 49 -2.09 -18.79 0.13
C CYS A 49 -1.67 -17.87 1.28
N HIS A 50 -0.35 -17.69 1.44
CA HIS A 50 0.21 -16.80 2.44
C HIS A 50 1.08 -15.71 1.79
N PRO A 51 0.87 -14.41 2.09
CA PRO A 51 1.62 -13.31 1.49
C PRO A 51 3.13 -13.41 1.70
N ARG A 52 3.55 -13.92 2.86
CA ARG A 52 4.98 -14.20 3.14
C ARG A 52 5.65 -15.18 2.16
N LYS A 53 4.89 -15.98 1.41
CA LYS A 53 5.42 -16.83 0.35
C LYS A 53 5.56 -16.09 -0.99
N VAL A 54 5.11 -14.84 -1.06
CA VAL A 54 5.25 -13.96 -2.21
C VAL A 54 6.46 -13.05 -1.99
N GLY A 55 7.53 -13.33 -2.72
CA GLY A 55 8.66 -12.41 -2.86
C GLY A 55 8.31 -11.23 -3.76
N MET A 56 8.96 -10.10 -3.53
CA MET A 56 8.87 -8.93 -4.40
C MET A 56 10.22 -8.74 -5.06
N MET A 57 10.26 -8.82 -6.39
CA MET A 57 11.46 -8.59 -7.17
C MET A 57 11.23 -7.41 -8.11
N HIS A 58 11.82 -6.28 -7.74
CA HIS A 58 11.73 -5.02 -8.49
C HIS A 58 10.27 -4.61 -8.75
N GLN A 59 9.74 -4.85 -9.95
CA GLN A 59 8.38 -4.53 -10.37
C GLN A 59 7.55 -5.81 -10.61
N ALA A 60 7.79 -6.86 -9.83
CA ALA A 60 7.06 -8.10 -9.94
C ALA A 60 6.88 -8.81 -8.60
N LEU A 61 5.80 -9.57 -8.49
CA LEU A 61 5.58 -10.55 -7.43
C LEU A 61 6.04 -11.92 -7.89
N VAL A 62 6.75 -12.64 -7.03
CA VAL A 62 7.32 -13.96 -7.32
C VAL A 62 6.89 -14.93 -6.23
N PHE A 63 6.22 -16.02 -6.59
CA PHE A 63 5.78 -17.03 -5.63
C PHE A 63 5.81 -18.41 -6.27
N LYS A 64 5.66 -19.44 -5.45
CA LYS A 64 5.68 -20.82 -5.92
C LYS A 64 4.37 -21.52 -5.64
N CYS A 65 3.85 -22.23 -6.64
CA CYS A 65 2.70 -23.12 -6.49
C CYS A 65 2.58 -24.07 -7.68
N GLU A 66 1.86 -25.18 -7.47
CA GLU A 66 1.35 -26.00 -8.57
C GLU A 66 0.44 -25.20 -9.51
N GLU A 67 0.40 -25.60 -10.78
CA GLU A 67 -0.42 -24.96 -11.81
C GLU A 67 -1.91 -24.92 -11.43
N ALA A 68 -2.44 -26.02 -10.86
CA ALA A 68 -3.84 -26.12 -10.42
C ALA A 68 -4.21 -25.08 -9.36
N ASN A 69 -3.24 -24.62 -8.56
CA ASN A 69 -3.45 -23.66 -7.49
C ASN A 69 -3.30 -22.19 -7.96
N LEU A 70 -2.77 -21.95 -9.15
CA LEU A 70 -2.51 -20.61 -9.67
C LEU A 70 -3.74 -19.70 -9.66
N PRO A 71 -4.95 -20.13 -10.10
CA PRO A 71 -6.14 -19.28 -10.07
C PRO A 71 -6.52 -18.79 -8.67
N VAL A 72 -6.31 -19.63 -7.65
CA VAL A 72 -6.60 -19.29 -6.25
C VAL A 72 -5.57 -18.28 -5.74
N TRP A 73 -4.29 -18.49 -6.06
CA TRP A 73 -3.22 -17.55 -5.74
C TRP A 73 -3.45 -16.16 -6.34
N ILE A 74 -3.82 -16.09 -7.62
CA ILE A 74 -4.07 -14.81 -8.29
C ILE A 74 -5.23 -14.05 -7.64
N GLN A 75 -6.31 -14.74 -7.27
CA GLN A 75 -7.43 -14.10 -6.56
C GLN A 75 -7.00 -13.51 -5.21
N HIS A 76 -6.19 -14.24 -4.43
CA HIS A 76 -5.68 -13.73 -3.16
C HIS A 76 -4.69 -12.57 -3.36
N ILE A 77 -3.80 -12.67 -4.34
CA ILE A 77 -2.87 -11.59 -4.69
C ILE A 77 -3.64 -10.32 -5.08
N ASP A 78 -4.69 -10.42 -5.88
CA ASP A 78 -5.51 -9.27 -6.26
C ASP A 78 -6.17 -8.62 -5.04
N LYS A 79 -6.68 -9.42 -4.09
CA LYS A 79 -7.23 -8.92 -2.82
C LYS A 79 -6.17 -8.21 -1.97
N TRP A 80 -4.97 -8.78 -1.87
CA TRP A 80 -3.87 -8.19 -1.10
C TRP A 80 -3.35 -6.91 -1.73
N ILE A 81 -3.26 -6.85 -3.07
CA ILE A 81 -2.94 -5.62 -3.80
C ILE A 81 -3.98 -4.53 -3.49
N ALA A 82 -5.27 -4.87 -3.57
CA ALA A 82 -6.34 -3.92 -3.30
C ALA A 82 -6.29 -3.41 -1.84
N GLY A 83 -6.10 -4.31 -0.87
CA GLY A 83 -5.97 -3.97 0.54
C GLY A 83 -4.77 -3.06 0.84
N ALA A 84 -3.61 -3.36 0.25
CA ALA A 84 -2.40 -2.53 0.42
C ALA A 84 -2.58 -1.12 -0.18
N ASN A 85 -3.16 -1.03 -1.37
CA ASN A 85 -3.47 0.27 -2.00
C ASN A 85 -4.44 1.10 -1.17
N GLN A 86 -5.50 0.47 -0.65
CA GLN A 86 -6.49 1.17 0.18
C GLN A 86 -5.86 1.68 1.48
N ALA A 87 -5.10 0.83 2.17
CA ALA A 87 -4.45 1.21 3.42
C ALA A 87 -3.45 2.37 3.24
N LEU A 88 -2.73 2.42 2.10
CA LEU A 88 -1.87 3.56 1.76
C LEU A 88 -2.65 4.83 1.48
N ALA A 89 -3.75 4.74 0.72
CA ALA A 89 -4.60 5.88 0.44
C ALA A 89 -5.20 6.45 1.73
N ASP A 90 -5.68 5.59 2.62
CA ASP A 90 -6.22 5.97 3.93
C ASP A 90 -5.17 6.66 4.80
N HIS A 91 -3.92 6.16 4.79
CA HIS A 91 -2.81 6.78 5.51
C HIS A 91 -2.49 8.17 4.94
N GLU A 92 -2.38 8.31 3.62
CA GLU A 92 -2.10 9.60 2.98
C GLU A 92 -3.23 10.61 3.27
N GLN A 93 -4.48 10.18 3.24
CA GLN A 93 -5.62 11.02 3.53
C GLN A 93 -5.67 11.48 4.99
N ARG A 94 -5.35 10.59 5.95
CA ARG A 94 -5.26 10.95 7.38
C ARG A 94 -4.16 11.98 7.63
N GLU A 95 -2.99 11.82 7.01
CA GLU A 95 -1.89 12.78 7.16
C GLU A 95 -2.22 14.14 6.54
N LYS A 96 -2.88 14.17 5.37
CA LYS A 96 -3.40 15.41 4.78
C LYS A 96 -4.39 16.11 5.71
N GLN A 97 -5.35 15.38 6.27
CA GLN A 97 -6.35 15.93 7.19
C GLN A 97 -5.69 16.51 8.45
N LYS A 98 -4.74 15.80 9.07
CA LYS A 98 -3.98 16.30 10.23
C LYS A 98 -3.22 17.58 9.90
N LYS A 99 -2.58 17.65 8.72
CA LYS A 99 -1.84 18.84 8.30
C LYS A 99 -2.76 20.03 8.08
N THR A 100 -3.91 19.83 7.44
CA THR A 100 -4.92 20.89 7.26
C THR A 100 -5.46 21.38 8.60
N GLU A 101 -5.72 20.48 9.54
CA GLU A 101 -6.20 20.84 10.87
C GLU A 101 -5.14 21.60 11.68
N GLN A 102 -3.88 21.17 11.64
CA GLN A 102 -2.78 21.90 12.27
C GLN A 102 -2.60 23.31 11.70
N LEU A 103 -2.71 23.48 10.38
CA LEU A 103 -2.64 24.80 9.75
C LEU A 103 -3.78 25.71 10.21
N ARG A 104 -5.01 25.19 10.30
CA ARG A 104 -6.16 25.95 10.82
C ARG A 104 -5.95 26.39 12.28
N GLN A 105 -5.46 25.48 13.12
CA GLN A 105 -5.18 25.78 14.52
C GLN A 105 -4.08 26.82 14.69
N ASP A 106 -3.03 26.75 13.86
CA ASP A 106 -1.95 27.75 13.87
C ASP A 106 -2.43 29.13 13.39
N GLU A 107 -3.25 29.18 12.34
CA GLU A 107 -3.88 30.42 11.87
C GLU A 107 -4.79 31.05 12.93
N GLU A 108 -5.61 30.24 13.61
CA GLU A 108 -6.47 30.74 14.69
C GLU A 108 -5.64 31.26 15.87
N ARG A 109 -4.59 30.52 16.27
CA ARG A 109 -3.67 30.95 17.32
C ARG A 109 -3.01 32.27 16.96
N LYS A 110 -2.53 32.42 15.72
CA LYS A 110 -1.90 33.65 15.22
C LYS A 110 -2.88 34.83 15.25
N ARG A 111 -4.10 34.64 14.73
CA ARG A 111 -5.16 35.67 14.78
C ARG A 111 -5.48 36.13 16.20
N ARG A 112 -5.49 35.20 17.16
CA ARG A 112 -5.76 35.50 18.57
C ARG A 112 -4.63 36.31 19.21
N ILE A 113 -3.37 36.00 18.88
CA ILE A 113 -2.21 36.78 19.30
C ILE A 113 -2.26 38.19 18.70
N ASP A 114 -2.50 38.31 17.39
CA ASP A 114 -2.58 39.60 16.70
C ASP A 114 -3.70 40.47 17.29
N SER A 115 -4.89 39.89 17.49
CA SER A 115 -6.03 40.58 18.11
C SER A 115 -5.73 41.06 19.54
N ALA A 116 -4.95 40.30 20.32
CA ALA A 116 -4.53 40.72 21.65
C ALA A 116 -3.54 41.89 21.56
N ASN A 117 -2.51 41.78 20.71
CA ASN A 117 -1.53 42.83 20.50
C ASN A 117 -2.20 44.15 20.06
N GLU A 118 -3.18 44.11 19.17
CA GLU A 118 -3.93 45.29 18.74
C GLU A 118 -4.70 45.96 19.88
N LYS A 119 -5.32 45.19 20.77
CA LYS A 119 -6.05 45.72 21.94
C LYS A 119 -5.12 46.46 22.90
N PHE A 120 -3.92 45.94 23.13
CA PHE A 120 -2.96 46.51 24.08
C PHE A 120 -2.04 47.57 23.45
N LYS A 121 -2.10 47.81 22.14
CA LYS A 121 -1.27 48.80 21.43
C LYS A 121 -1.57 50.27 21.77
N ARG A 122 -2.71 50.55 22.42
CA ARG A 122 -3.17 51.91 22.77
C ARG A 122 -3.18 52.20 24.28
N LEU A 123 -2.57 51.32 25.07
CA LEU A 123 -2.19 51.58 26.46
C LEU A 123 -0.80 52.22 26.49
#